data_AF-A0A2E6HZY4-F1
#
_entry.id   AF-A0A2E6HZY4-F1
#
_cell.length_a   1.000
_cell.length_b   1.000
_cell.length_c   1.000
_cell.angle_alpha   90.00
_cell.angle_beta   90.00
_cell.angle_gamma   90.00
#
_symmetry.space_group_name_H-M   'P 1'
#
loop_
_entity.id
_entity.type
_entity.pdbx_description
1 polymer ?
#
loop_
_entity_poly.entity_id
_entity_poly.type
_entity_poly.pdbx_seq_one_letter_code
_entity_poly.pdbx_strand_id
1 'polypeptide(L)'
;MTPEDEFCLDVAGYLVVRGVLTGEEVAACNEAIDRVSKRDRMLEWESPWCDPFVRLNEHPILTGYLDELCYLGYQLDRPPRLLDEEVAPAEPLGGGGEPRNWSGAYYCGNDARFTLGVRAIWALEDVAEGDGGFSLVPCSHKSFVETPSDVLDGRDDMGVTVQPALEAGDLVLTVATLLQGMRPWKGKAKRLLSTGYISRLVRRSNEAPADDPEGPPQWVDEMTPEQRVILGVDRPNPAPIVYSDGKRTWVGGEPGTYHPTTMIRDPECQIDEKEFYFWDLNGYLLVRNVMDEAWLAAANEAIDACADLIVKGGDISHGTKRLAGTAPSSLSGLFELPSPHAEPFRRMIANPALVERLNWMSGSGFVVDAARAIIYEKGTAGHGVHSGPYPGSARSIYAMQNGRTYCETINVAWQLRDVGAGDGGFFGIAGSHKTNHPVPEGVRSLEDERGLLRHVEMKAGDLVIFMGSAQIHGAYPWQNEIPRRAVIFNYVSRNLEKPPKRS
;
A
#
# COMPACT_ATOMS: atom_id res chain seq x y z
N MET A 1 -16.65 9.38 -18.09
CA MET A 1 -16.03 10.71 -17.92
C MET A 1 -15.73 11.29 -19.29
N THR A 2 -15.85 12.60 -19.44
CA THR A 2 -15.37 13.28 -20.65
C THR A 2 -13.85 13.54 -20.55
N PRO A 3 -13.14 13.73 -21.67
CA PRO A 3 -11.74 14.15 -21.63
C PRO A 3 -11.50 15.43 -20.81
N GLU A 4 -12.46 16.34 -20.80
CA GLU A 4 -12.45 17.56 -19.99
C GLU A 4 -12.52 17.25 -18.49
N ASP A 5 -13.38 16.32 -18.07
CA ASP A 5 -13.45 15.87 -16.67
C ASP A 5 -12.13 15.22 -16.25
N GLU A 6 -11.55 14.38 -17.11
CA GLU A 6 -10.27 13.73 -16.81
C GLU A 6 -9.14 14.74 -16.64
N PHE A 7 -9.07 15.73 -17.53
CA PHE A 7 -8.09 16.80 -17.47
C PHE A 7 -8.28 17.65 -16.21
N CYS A 8 -9.50 18.09 -15.92
CA CYS A 8 -9.82 18.90 -14.73
C CYS A 8 -9.49 18.16 -13.43
N LEU A 9 -9.83 16.86 -13.34
CA LEU A 9 -9.52 16.06 -12.15
C LEU A 9 -8.02 15.87 -11.98
N ASP A 10 -7.27 15.56 -13.05
CA ASP A 10 -5.82 15.44 -12.95
C ASP A 10 -5.18 16.76 -12.49
N VAL A 11 -5.60 17.89 -13.07
CA VAL A 11 -5.04 19.20 -12.75
C VAL A 11 -5.42 19.64 -11.33
N ALA A 12 -6.71 19.68 -11.01
CA ALA A 12 -7.21 20.29 -9.78
C ALA A 12 -7.40 19.31 -8.61
N GLY A 13 -7.55 18.01 -8.90
CA GLY A 13 -7.83 16.96 -7.91
C GLY A 13 -9.31 16.87 -7.48
N TYR A 14 -10.19 17.66 -8.09
CA TYR A 14 -11.64 17.58 -7.90
C TYR A 14 -12.43 17.94 -9.16
N LEU A 15 -13.71 17.60 -9.15
CA LEU A 15 -14.71 17.92 -10.17
C LEU A 15 -16.02 18.35 -9.52
N VAL A 16 -16.76 19.23 -10.19
CA VAL A 16 -18.15 19.55 -9.85
C VAL A 16 -19.04 19.16 -11.03
N VAL A 17 -19.89 18.16 -10.82
CA VAL A 17 -20.87 17.69 -11.78
C VAL A 17 -22.20 18.37 -11.44
N ARG A 18 -22.69 19.19 -12.36
CA ARG A 18 -23.82 20.10 -12.11
C ARG A 18 -25.17 19.43 -12.28
N GLY A 19 -26.13 19.79 -11.42
CA GLY A 19 -27.55 19.44 -11.55
C GLY A 19 -27.81 17.94 -11.67
N VAL A 20 -27.08 17.13 -10.90
CA VAL A 20 -27.18 15.67 -10.96
C VAL A 20 -28.49 15.18 -10.34
N LEU A 21 -28.87 15.75 -9.20
CA LEU A 21 -30.12 15.41 -8.52
C LEU A 21 -31.25 16.35 -8.94
N THR A 22 -32.45 15.79 -9.03
CA THR A 22 -33.69 16.55 -9.18
C THR A 22 -34.09 17.22 -7.86
N GLY A 23 -34.93 18.24 -7.95
CA GLY A 23 -35.49 18.90 -6.76
C GLY A 23 -36.29 17.94 -5.86
N GLU A 24 -36.91 16.90 -6.41
CA GLU A 24 -37.61 15.87 -5.65
C GLU A 24 -36.64 14.98 -4.86
N GLU A 25 -35.52 14.58 -5.45
CA GLU A 25 -34.49 13.79 -4.77
C GLU A 25 -33.83 14.58 -3.63
N VAL A 26 -33.52 15.86 -3.88
CA VAL A 26 -33.01 16.78 -2.85
C VAL A 26 -34.01 16.94 -1.71
N ALA A 27 -35.29 17.18 -2.03
CA ALA A 27 -36.35 17.32 -1.03
C ALA A 27 -36.52 16.06 -0.19
N ALA A 28 -36.48 14.87 -0.80
CA ALA A 28 -36.58 13.59 -0.10
C ALA A 28 -35.41 13.36 0.87
N CYS A 29 -34.18 13.69 0.47
CA CYS A 29 -33.01 13.61 1.36
C CYS A 29 -33.15 14.57 2.55
N ASN A 30 -33.56 15.82 2.29
CA ASN A 30 -33.75 16.82 3.32
C ASN A 30 -34.86 16.44 4.31
N GLU A 31 -36.00 15.93 3.83
CA GLU A 31 -37.07 15.44 4.69
C GLU A 31 -36.58 14.29 5.58
N ALA A 32 -35.84 13.32 5.03
CA ALA A 32 -35.31 12.21 5.82
C ALA A 32 -34.34 12.69 6.93
N ILE A 33 -33.45 13.65 6.62
CA ILE A 33 -32.57 14.28 7.61
C ILE A 33 -33.38 14.94 8.73
N ASP A 34 -34.39 15.74 8.37
CA ASP A 34 -35.23 16.44 9.34
C ASP A 34 -36.02 15.47 10.23
N ARG A 35 -36.52 14.38 9.65
CA ARG A 35 -37.32 13.38 10.36
C ARG A 35 -36.50 12.54 11.32
N VAL A 36 -35.34 12.03 10.89
CA VAL A 36 -34.50 11.16 11.72
C VAL A 36 -33.64 11.97 12.69
N SER A 37 -33.31 13.22 12.35
CA SER A 37 -32.50 14.13 13.17
C SER A 37 -31.14 13.55 13.59
N LYS A 38 -30.60 12.61 12.80
CA LYS A 38 -29.23 12.08 12.91
C LYS A 38 -28.38 12.62 11.77
N ARG A 39 -27.07 12.65 11.98
CA ARG A 39 -26.10 13.27 11.05
C ARG A 39 -25.27 12.27 10.24
N ASP A 40 -25.32 10.98 10.60
CA ASP A 40 -24.50 9.92 10.05
C ASP A 40 -25.24 8.58 9.97
N ARG A 41 -24.53 7.53 9.51
CA ARG A 41 -25.02 6.15 9.38
C ARG A 41 -26.37 6.06 8.64
N MET A 42 -26.54 6.91 7.63
CA MET A 42 -27.83 7.09 6.95
C MET A 42 -28.31 5.83 6.23
N LEU A 43 -27.37 4.97 5.81
CA LEU A 43 -27.67 3.67 5.20
C LEU A 43 -28.23 2.64 6.19
N GLU A 44 -28.12 2.92 7.50
CA GLU A 44 -28.61 2.04 8.57
C GLU A 44 -29.91 2.54 9.20
N TRP A 45 -30.45 3.65 8.70
CA TRP A 45 -31.73 4.16 9.19
C TRP A 45 -32.88 3.22 8.79
N GLU A 46 -33.98 3.29 9.53
CA GLU A 46 -35.18 2.52 9.20
C GLU A 46 -35.80 3.03 7.89
N SER A 47 -36.22 2.10 7.04
CA SER A 47 -37.00 2.44 5.84
C SER A 47 -38.32 3.13 6.27
N PRO A 48 -38.77 4.18 5.55
CA PRO A 48 -38.29 4.65 4.25
C PRO A 48 -37.15 5.69 4.31
N TRP A 49 -36.63 6.01 5.50
CA TRP A 49 -35.73 7.14 5.69
C TRP A 49 -34.30 6.88 5.22
N CYS A 50 -33.87 5.62 5.10
CA CYS A 50 -32.59 5.26 4.48
C CYS A 50 -32.65 5.29 2.95
N ASP A 51 -33.84 5.09 2.35
CA ASP A 51 -34.01 4.88 0.91
C ASP A 51 -33.41 6.01 0.05
N PRO A 52 -33.56 7.32 0.37
CA PRO A 52 -32.92 8.38 -0.42
C PRO A 52 -31.40 8.25 -0.47
N PHE A 53 -30.76 7.87 0.64
CA PHE A 53 -29.30 7.74 0.72
C PHE A 53 -28.77 6.47 0.05
N VAL A 54 -29.56 5.40 0.06
CA VAL A 54 -29.29 4.20 -0.77
C VAL A 54 -29.29 4.60 -2.25
N ARG A 55 -30.32 5.34 -2.70
CA ARG A 55 -30.38 5.84 -4.10
C ARG A 55 -29.22 6.75 -4.46
N LEU A 56 -28.78 7.64 -3.55
CA LEU A 56 -27.58 8.47 -3.78
C LEU A 56 -26.32 7.62 -3.93
N ASN A 57 -26.16 6.59 -3.10
CA ASN A 57 -25.00 5.70 -3.14
C ASN A 57 -24.97 4.82 -4.41
N GLU A 58 -26.13 4.57 -5.01
CA GLU A 58 -26.31 3.79 -6.24
C GLU A 58 -26.56 4.67 -7.48
N HIS A 59 -26.46 6.00 -7.35
CA HIS A 59 -26.86 6.93 -8.39
C HIS A 59 -26.04 6.70 -9.68
N PRO A 60 -26.67 6.49 -10.86
CA PRO A 60 -25.97 6.09 -12.09
C PRO A 60 -24.82 7.00 -12.52
N ILE A 61 -24.95 8.31 -12.29
CA ILE A 61 -23.88 9.26 -12.58
C ILE A 61 -22.68 9.03 -11.66
N LEU A 62 -22.92 8.88 -10.35
CA LEU A 62 -21.85 8.62 -9.38
C LEU A 62 -21.14 7.30 -9.68
N THR A 63 -21.90 6.22 -9.90
CA THR A 63 -21.33 4.90 -10.16
C THR A 63 -20.50 4.88 -11.45
N GLY A 64 -20.96 5.57 -12.51
CA GLY A 64 -20.19 5.75 -13.74
C GLY A 64 -18.84 6.46 -13.53
N TYR A 65 -18.80 7.51 -12.71
CA TYR A 65 -17.53 8.14 -12.34
C TYR A 65 -16.64 7.22 -11.50
N LEU A 66 -17.20 6.50 -10.53
CA LEU A 66 -16.44 5.60 -9.67
C LEU A 66 -15.83 4.42 -10.46
N ASP A 67 -16.54 3.88 -11.44
CA ASP A 67 -16.04 2.80 -12.31
C ASP A 67 -14.83 3.23 -13.15
N GLU A 68 -14.79 4.49 -13.60
CA GLU A 68 -13.69 5.03 -14.41
C GLU A 68 -12.51 5.56 -13.57
N LEU A 69 -12.77 6.01 -12.33
CA LEU A 69 -11.76 6.60 -11.46
C LEU A 69 -11.06 5.59 -10.56
N CYS A 70 -11.83 4.71 -9.92
CA CYS A 70 -11.33 3.81 -8.89
C CYS A 70 -10.61 2.62 -9.52
N TYR A 71 -9.35 2.45 -9.17
CA TYR A 71 -8.54 1.35 -9.67
C TYR A 71 -9.06 -0.01 -9.18
N LEU A 72 -9.18 -1.00 -10.08
CA LEU A 72 -9.69 -2.35 -9.74
C LEU A 72 -11.08 -2.34 -9.07
N GLY A 73 -11.93 -1.40 -9.47
CA GLY A 73 -13.29 -1.21 -8.93
C GLY A 73 -13.30 -0.61 -7.53
N TYR A 74 -14.48 -0.33 -6.99
CA TYR A 74 -14.64 0.40 -5.73
C TYR A 74 -15.46 -0.33 -4.67
N GLN A 75 -15.32 0.13 -3.44
CA GLN A 75 -16.14 -0.22 -2.28
C GLN A 75 -16.36 1.00 -1.39
N LEU A 76 -17.43 0.97 -0.58
CA LEU A 76 -17.71 1.98 0.42
C LEU A 76 -16.66 1.91 1.55
N ASP A 77 -16.02 3.05 1.82
CA ASP A 77 -15.04 3.21 2.90
C ASP A 77 -15.63 3.97 4.08
N ARG A 78 -16.28 5.10 3.78
CA ARG A 78 -16.95 5.94 4.78
C ARG A 78 -18.41 6.11 4.40
N PRO A 79 -19.35 5.72 5.28
CA PRO A 79 -20.77 5.86 4.99
C PRO A 79 -21.17 7.34 4.87
N PRO A 80 -22.32 7.62 4.23
CA PRO A 80 -22.85 8.97 4.11
C PRO A 80 -22.98 9.66 5.47
N ARG A 81 -22.47 10.89 5.55
CA ARG A 81 -22.58 11.78 6.71
C ARG A 81 -22.70 13.23 6.28
N LEU A 82 -23.38 14.05 7.08
CA LEU A 82 -23.43 15.49 6.86
C LEU A 82 -22.06 16.13 7.10
N LEU A 83 -21.81 17.24 6.41
CA LEU A 83 -20.66 18.10 6.66
C LEU A 83 -21.10 19.33 7.43
N ASP A 84 -21.37 19.15 8.73
CA ASP A 84 -21.72 20.21 9.67
C ASP A 84 -20.80 20.21 10.89
N GLU A 85 -21.01 21.15 11.82
CA GLU A 85 -20.14 21.33 12.99
C GLU A 85 -20.12 20.14 13.96
N GLU A 86 -21.12 19.26 13.93
CA GLU A 86 -21.23 18.12 14.87
C GLU A 86 -20.39 16.94 14.41
N VAL A 87 -20.47 16.58 13.12
CA VAL A 87 -19.79 15.40 12.55
C VAL A 87 -18.60 15.73 11.66
N ALA A 88 -18.43 17.00 11.28
CA ALA A 88 -17.32 17.52 10.49
C ALA A 88 -16.96 18.95 10.95
N PRO A 89 -16.47 19.12 12.20
CA PRO A 89 -16.12 20.43 12.73
C PRO A 89 -15.04 21.13 11.88
N ALA A 90 -14.99 22.45 11.99
CA ALA A 90 -13.92 23.24 11.39
C ALA A 90 -12.60 22.95 12.12
N GLU A 91 -11.74 22.19 11.45
CA GLU A 91 -10.41 21.78 11.90
C GLU A 91 -9.38 22.12 10.81
N PRO A 92 -8.07 22.08 11.09
CA PRO A 92 -7.05 22.20 10.06
C PRO A 92 -7.34 21.25 8.88
N LEU A 93 -7.18 21.75 7.65
CA LEU A 93 -7.42 20.96 6.45
C LEU A 93 -6.55 19.68 6.49
N GLY A 94 -7.09 18.57 6.02
CA GLY A 94 -6.42 17.27 6.02
C GLY A 94 -6.24 16.72 4.61
N GLY A 95 -5.23 15.88 4.41
CA GLY A 95 -4.85 15.34 3.11
C GLY A 95 -3.62 16.04 2.55
N GLY A 96 -3.58 16.20 1.23
CA GLY A 96 -2.41 16.70 0.50
C GLY A 96 -1.47 15.57 0.06
N GLY A 97 -0.50 15.96 -0.77
CA GLY A 97 0.49 15.06 -1.35
C GLY A 97 1.67 14.73 -0.43
N GLU A 98 1.93 15.51 0.64
CA GLU A 98 3.09 15.36 1.53
C GLU A 98 2.70 15.36 3.02
N PRO A 99 3.11 14.34 3.83
CA PRO A 99 3.69 13.08 3.37
C PRO A 99 2.66 12.27 2.58
N ARG A 100 3.13 11.50 1.59
CA ARG A 100 2.22 10.80 0.69
C ARG A 100 1.51 9.66 1.42
N ASN A 101 0.18 9.75 1.53
CA ASN A 101 -0.62 8.61 1.97
C ASN A 101 -0.96 7.71 0.76
N TRP A 102 -0.33 6.53 0.69
CA TRP A 102 -0.53 5.66 -0.46
C TRP A 102 -1.94 5.05 -0.53
N SER A 103 -2.66 4.92 0.59
CA SER A 103 -3.99 4.30 0.59
C SER A 103 -5.05 5.12 -0.16
N GLY A 104 -4.86 6.44 -0.27
CA GLY A 104 -5.70 7.34 -1.05
C GLY A 104 -5.02 7.87 -2.32
N ALA A 105 -3.91 7.25 -2.74
CA ALA A 105 -3.06 7.78 -3.78
C ALA A 105 -3.81 8.01 -5.10
N TYR A 106 -3.46 9.12 -5.72
CA TYR A 106 -3.71 9.39 -7.13
C TYR A 106 -2.39 9.28 -7.90
N TYR A 107 -2.47 8.74 -9.11
CA TYR A 107 -1.36 8.72 -10.06
C TYR A 107 -1.89 8.79 -11.48
N CYS A 108 -1.21 9.58 -12.32
CA CYS A 108 -1.45 9.67 -13.75
C CYS A 108 -0.08 9.82 -14.44
N GLY A 109 0.29 8.87 -15.30
CA GLY A 109 1.55 8.87 -16.04
C GLY A 109 1.91 7.50 -16.61
N ASN A 110 2.77 7.44 -17.63
CA ASN A 110 3.23 6.18 -18.25
C ASN A 110 2.07 5.26 -18.70
N ASP A 111 1.10 5.82 -19.42
CA ASP A 111 -0.11 5.14 -19.90
C ASP A 111 -0.96 4.49 -18.79
N ALA A 112 -0.72 4.87 -17.52
CA ALA A 112 -1.42 4.36 -16.36
C ALA A 112 -2.05 5.50 -15.56
N ARG A 113 -3.30 5.28 -15.13
CA ARG A 113 -3.97 6.10 -14.13
C ARG A 113 -4.54 5.19 -13.06
N PHE A 114 -4.40 5.59 -11.81
CA PHE A 114 -5.18 4.99 -10.73
C PHE A 114 -5.53 6.03 -9.68
N THR A 115 -6.75 5.90 -9.17
CA THR A 115 -7.21 6.59 -7.97
C THR A 115 -7.58 5.53 -6.95
N LEU A 116 -6.98 5.59 -5.77
CA LEU A 116 -7.19 4.61 -4.72
C LEU A 116 -8.25 5.04 -3.69
N GLY A 117 -8.58 6.33 -3.65
CA GLY A 117 -9.70 6.85 -2.87
C GLY A 117 -10.38 8.04 -3.53
N VAL A 118 -11.70 8.06 -3.48
CA VAL A 118 -12.56 9.13 -4.00
C VAL A 118 -13.57 9.52 -2.93
N ARG A 119 -13.82 10.81 -2.77
CA ARG A 119 -14.92 11.31 -1.93
C ARG A 119 -15.96 11.96 -2.81
N ALA A 120 -17.21 11.55 -2.64
CA ALA A 120 -18.39 12.15 -3.25
C ALA A 120 -19.07 13.06 -2.23
N ILE A 121 -19.45 14.27 -2.63
CA ILE A 121 -20.16 15.24 -1.79
C ILE A 121 -21.37 15.75 -2.56
N TRP A 122 -22.57 15.47 -2.05
CA TRP A 122 -23.82 15.96 -2.61
C TRP A 122 -24.22 17.27 -1.96
N ALA A 123 -24.57 18.27 -2.78
CA ALA A 123 -25.20 19.50 -2.31
C ALA A 123 -26.71 19.30 -2.17
N LEU A 124 -27.23 19.41 -0.94
CA LEU A 124 -28.66 19.33 -0.65
C LEU A 124 -29.29 20.72 -0.37
N GLU A 125 -28.46 21.76 -0.31
CA GLU A 125 -28.81 23.18 -0.25
C GLU A 125 -27.79 23.97 -1.08
N ASP A 126 -28.19 25.15 -1.57
CA ASP A 126 -27.28 26.06 -2.27
C ASP A 126 -26.18 26.58 -1.33
N VAL A 127 -24.95 26.52 -1.83
CA VAL A 127 -23.73 27.05 -1.19
C VAL A 127 -23.21 28.19 -2.05
N ALA A 128 -23.40 29.42 -1.58
CA ALA A 128 -22.87 30.60 -2.25
C ALA A 128 -21.38 30.79 -1.95
N GLU A 129 -20.69 31.50 -2.85
CA GLU A 129 -19.32 31.92 -2.61
C GLU A 129 -19.22 32.75 -1.33
N GLY A 130 -18.32 32.36 -0.43
CA GLY A 130 -18.09 33.02 0.84
C GLY A 130 -18.92 32.49 2.01
N ASP A 131 -19.86 31.56 1.79
CA ASP A 131 -20.68 30.94 2.87
C ASP A 131 -19.84 30.12 3.87
N GLY A 132 -18.59 29.74 3.54
CA GLY A 132 -17.75 28.87 4.38
C GLY A 132 -18.07 27.37 4.20
N GLY A 133 -17.76 26.55 5.20
CA GLY A 133 -17.98 25.11 5.09
C GLY A 133 -16.94 24.39 4.24
N PHE A 134 -17.38 23.45 3.38
CA PHE A 134 -16.46 22.58 2.65
C PHE A 134 -15.51 23.38 1.75
N SER A 135 -14.21 23.19 2.01
CA SER A 135 -13.13 23.91 1.38
C SER A 135 -12.01 22.96 1.01
N LEU A 136 -11.30 23.27 -0.08
CA LEU A 136 -10.21 22.46 -0.60
C LEU A 136 -9.09 23.35 -1.14
N VAL A 137 -7.90 22.79 -1.27
CA VAL A 137 -6.77 23.45 -1.95
C VAL A 137 -6.53 22.70 -3.26
N PRO A 138 -6.88 23.27 -4.42
CA PRO A 138 -6.67 22.61 -5.71
C PRO A 138 -5.20 22.24 -5.93
N CYS A 139 -4.95 21.20 -6.73
CA CYS A 139 -3.61 20.70 -7.10
C CYS A 139 -2.79 20.08 -5.94
N SER A 140 -3.30 20.13 -4.70
CA SER A 140 -2.57 19.67 -3.52
C SER A 140 -2.36 18.16 -3.46
N HIS A 141 -3.17 17.36 -4.18
CA HIS A 141 -3.06 15.89 -4.28
C HIS A 141 -1.77 15.41 -4.95
N LYS A 142 -1.11 16.28 -5.71
CA LYS A 142 0.20 16.04 -6.35
C LYS A 142 1.31 16.93 -5.77
N SER A 143 1.05 17.63 -4.66
CA SER A 143 2.06 18.48 -4.02
C SER A 143 3.22 17.64 -3.48
N PHE A 144 4.44 18.08 -3.77
CA PHE A 144 5.66 17.54 -3.18
C PHE A 144 6.23 18.46 -2.11
N VAL A 145 5.44 19.35 -1.53
CA VAL A 145 5.87 20.21 -0.43
C VAL A 145 4.81 20.16 0.66
N GLU A 146 5.28 20.19 1.91
CA GLU A 146 4.41 20.27 3.08
C GLU A 146 3.59 21.56 3.02
N THR A 147 2.31 21.46 3.35
CA THR A 147 1.43 22.62 3.38
C THR A 147 1.75 23.48 4.60
N PRO A 148 1.93 24.81 4.45
CA PRO A 148 2.11 25.72 5.58
C PRO A 148 0.99 25.61 6.61
N SER A 149 1.33 25.63 7.90
CA SER A 149 0.36 25.41 8.99
C SER A 149 -0.76 26.45 9.04
N ASP A 150 -0.45 27.68 8.62
CA ASP A 150 -1.38 28.81 8.53
C ASP A 150 -2.37 28.68 7.36
N VAL A 151 -1.98 27.99 6.27
CA VAL A 151 -2.93 27.55 5.24
C VAL A 151 -3.82 26.44 5.78
N LEU A 152 -3.27 25.47 6.52
CA LEU A 152 -4.05 24.36 7.09
C LEU A 152 -5.15 24.86 8.02
N ASP A 153 -4.82 25.71 8.99
CA ASP A 153 -5.80 26.24 9.95
C ASP A 153 -6.56 27.48 9.45
N GLY A 154 -6.15 28.06 8.32
CA GLY A 154 -6.83 29.17 7.66
C GLY A 154 -6.50 30.55 8.24
N ARG A 155 -5.43 30.68 9.04
CA ARG A 155 -4.91 31.97 9.50
C ARG A 155 -4.33 32.81 8.36
N ASP A 156 -3.68 32.19 7.39
CA ASP A 156 -3.24 32.81 6.14
C ASP A 156 -3.49 31.85 4.99
N ASP A 157 -4.54 32.14 4.23
CA ASP A 157 -4.94 31.30 3.12
C ASP A 157 -4.00 31.36 1.92
N MET A 158 -3.21 32.44 1.80
CA MET A 158 -2.44 32.79 0.60
C MET A 158 -3.27 32.89 -0.70
N GLY A 159 -4.60 32.82 -0.62
CA GLY A 159 -5.52 32.78 -1.77
C GLY A 159 -5.54 31.43 -2.49
N VAL A 160 -5.12 30.34 -1.85
CA VAL A 160 -5.07 29.00 -2.47
C VAL A 160 -6.24 28.10 -2.09
N THR A 161 -7.02 28.42 -1.06
CA THR A 161 -8.20 27.64 -0.71
C THR A 161 -9.41 28.10 -1.53
N VAL A 162 -10.13 27.12 -2.05
CA VAL A 162 -11.37 27.31 -2.79
C VAL A 162 -12.51 26.69 -1.99
N GLN A 163 -13.57 27.48 -1.82
CA GLN A 163 -14.89 26.98 -1.43
C GLN A 163 -15.71 26.85 -2.74
N PRO A 164 -16.01 25.63 -3.21
CA PRO A 164 -16.83 25.47 -4.40
C PRO A 164 -18.22 26.08 -4.19
N ALA A 165 -18.65 26.96 -5.10
CA ALA A 165 -20.04 27.40 -5.17
C ALA A 165 -20.90 26.28 -5.78
N LEU A 166 -21.98 25.91 -5.11
CA LEU A 166 -22.81 24.74 -5.43
C LEU A 166 -24.29 25.11 -5.44
N GLU A 167 -25.02 24.58 -6.41
CA GLU A 167 -26.48 24.58 -6.41
C GLU A 167 -26.98 23.25 -5.81
N ALA A 168 -28.16 23.27 -5.19
CA ALA A 168 -28.79 22.06 -4.70
C ALA A 168 -28.97 21.04 -5.82
N GLY A 169 -28.42 19.85 -5.62
CA GLY A 169 -28.38 18.75 -6.59
C GLY A 169 -27.03 18.57 -7.30
N ASP A 170 -26.05 19.45 -7.05
CA ASP A 170 -24.68 19.26 -7.54
C ASP A 170 -23.96 18.11 -6.81
N LEU A 171 -23.01 17.48 -7.51
CA LEU A 171 -22.09 16.47 -7.00
C LEU A 171 -20.64 16.96 -7.12
N VAL A 172 -19.92 16.97 -6.00
CA VAL A 172 -18.46 17.19 -5.99
C VAL A 172 -17.75 15.85 -5.84
N LEU A 173 -16.78 15.58 -6.70
CA LEU A 173 -15.88 14.44 -6.60
C LEU A 173 -14.48 14.94 -6.29
N THR A 174 -13.82 14.39 -5.27
CA THR A 174 -12.42 14.70 -4.94
C THR A 174 -11.59 13.44 -4.87
N VAL A 175 -10.31 13.50 -5.25
CA VAL A 175 -9.36 12.45 -4.90
C VAL A 175 -9.08 12.50 -3.39
N ALA A 176 -8.93 11.35 -2.74
CA ALA A 176 -8.78 11.29 -1.27
C ALA A 176 -7.51 11.98 -0.75
N THR A 177 -6.49 12.13 -1.59
CA THR A 177 -5.24 12.85 -1.29
C THR A 177 -5.33 14.35 -1.52
N LEU A 178 -6.47 14.90 -1.97
CA LEU A 178 -6.66 16.34 -2.04
C LEU A 178 -6.75 16.92 -0.62
N LEU A 179 -6.00 17.99 -0.36
CA LEU A 179 -6.10 18.76 0.87
C LEU A 179 -7.48 19.42 0.95
N GLN A 180 -8.25 19.07 1.98
CA GLN A 180 -9.64 19.48 2.12
C GLN A 180 -10.12 19.42 3.57
N GLY A 181 -11.23 20.07 3.86
CA GLY A 181 -11.81 20.12 5.19
C GLY A 181 -12.95 21.12 5.28
N MET A 182 -13.33 21.45 6.51
CA MET A 182 -14.39 22.40 6.79
C MET A 182 -13.78 23.70 7.30
N ARG A 183 -14.22 24.83 6.72
CA ARG A 183 -14.06 26.16 7.31
C ARG A 183 -15.35 26.52 8.07
N PRO A 184 -15.29 27.43 9.05
CA PRO A 184 -16.50 27.89 9.73
C PRO A 184 -17.53 28.44 8.74
N TRP A 185 -18.79 28.08 8.93
CA TRP A 185 -19.89 28.62 8.14
C TRP A 185 -20.13 30.10 8.51
N LYS A 186 -20.39 30.94 7.50
CA LYS A 186 -20.83 32.32 7.69
C LYS A 186 -22.36 32.34 7.64
N GLY A 187 -22.98 32.10 8.79
CA GLY A 187 -24.43 32.04 8.93
C GLY A 187 -24.92 30.61 9.13
N LYS A 188 -26.11 30.28 8.60
CA LYS A 188 -26.68 28.94 8.73
C LYS A 188 -25.84 27.95 7.91
N ALA A 189 -25.35 26.89 8.56
CA ALA A 189 -24.69 25.77 7.90
C ALA A 189 -25.59 25.19 6.80
N LYS A 190 -24.98 24.88 5.65
CA LYS A 190 -25.65 24.26 4.51
C LYS A 190 -25.53 22.75 4.59
N ARG A 191 -26.51 22.04 4.03
CA ARG A 191 -26.50 20.58 3.96
C ARG A 191 -25.66 20.09 2.79
N LEU A 192 -24.46 19.64 3.12
CA LEU A 192 -23.60 18.84 2.24
C LEU A 192 -23.50 17.42 2.80
N LEU A 193 -23.61 16.42 1.93
CA LEU A 193 -23.54 15.01 2.31
C LEU A 193 -22.32 14.35 1.69
N SER A 194 -21.37 13.90 2.52
CA SER A 194 -20.14 13.25 2.08
C SER A 194 -20.20 11.74 2.22
N THR A 195 -19.73 11.04 1.19
CA THR A 195 -19.49 9.59 1.17
C THR A 195 -18.08 9.29 0.65
N GLY A 196 -17.38 8.35 1.29
CA GLY A 196 -16.02 7.96 0.90
C GLY A 196 -15.97 6.59 0.24
N TYR A 197 -15.28 6.50 -0.89
CA TYR A 197 -15.06 5.27 -1.65
C TYR A 197 -13.57 5.00 -1.79
N ILE A 198 -13.19 3.73 -1.80
CA ILE A 198 -11.81 3.30 -2.04
C ILE A 198 -11.79 2.21 -3.09
N SER A 199 -10.63 2.06 -3.73
CA SER A 199 -10.32 0.89 -4.55
C SER A 199 -10.48 -0.40 -3.74
N ARG A 200 -10.94 -1.49 -4.37
CA ARG A 200 -10.93 -2.83 -3.74
C ARG A 200 -9.54 -3.37 -3.43
N LEU A 201 -8.49 -2.73 -3.94
CA LEU A 201 -7.12 -3.00 -3.58
C LEU A 201 -6.76 -2.48 -2.17
N VAL A 202 -7.48 -1.48 -1.69
CA VAL A 202 -7.18 -0.75 -0.45
C VAL A 202 -8.06 -1.27 0.66
N ARG A 203 -7.45 -1.39 1.83
CA ARG A 203 -8.11 -1.78 3.05
C ARG A 203 -9.07 -0.71 3.55
N ARG A 204 -10.26 -1.11 4.02
CA ARG A 204 -11.25 -0.17 4.57
C ARG A 204 -10.76 0.49 5.85
N SER A 205 -11.05 1.78 6.00
CA SER A 205 -10.75 2.59 7.17
C SER A 205 -11.49 2.08 8.41
N ASN A 206 -12.74 1.65 8.26
CA ASN A 206 -13.58 1.20 9.38
C ASN A 206 -13.83 -0.30 9.34
N GLU A 207 -12.92 -1.07 8.75
CA GLU A 207 -13.03 -2.53 8.78
C GLU A 207 -12.96 -2.99 10.24
N ALA A 208 -14.07 -3.56 10.73
CA ALA A 208 -13.97 -4.46 11.87
C ALA A 208 -12.97 -5.58 11.49
N PRO A 209 -12.20 -6.14 12.45
CA PRO A 209 -11.46 -7.36 12.19
C PRO A 209 -12.39 -8.34 11.49
N ALA A 210 -11.92 -8.98 10.41
CA ALA A 210 -12.74 -9.98 9.74
C ALA A 210 -13.24 -10.98 10.79
N ASP A 211 -14.56 -11.24 10.80
CA ASP A 211 -15.11 -12.36 11.58
C ASP A 211 -14.50 -13.63 10.98
N ASP A 212 -13.39 -14.06 11.55
CA ASP A 212 -12.82 -15.37 11.32
C ASP A 212 -13.49 -16.31 12.34
N PRO A 213 -14.50 -17.10 11.93
CA PRO A 213 -15.22 -17.98 12.85
C PRO A 213 -14.31 -19.05 13.46
N GLU A 214 -13.13 -19.30 12.88
CA GLU A 214 -12.12 -20.20 13.43
C GLU A 214 -11.15 -19.50 14.39
N GLY A 215 -11.15 -18.16 14.41
CA GLY A 215 -10.19 -17.33 15.14
C GLY A 215 -8.76 -17.45 14.59
N PRO A 216 -7.82 -16.62 15.08
CA PRO A 216 -6.43 -16.81 14.71
C PRO A 216 -5.96 -18.21 15.14
N PRO A 217 -5.14 -18.90 14.32
CA PRO A 217 -4.61 -20.20 14.70
C PRO A 217 -3.89 -20.17 16.05
N GLN A 218 -3.96 -21.26 16.82
CA GLN A 218 -3.41 -21.34 18.19
C GLN A 218 -1.93 -20.92 18.31
N TRP A 219 -1.11 -21.15 17.27
CA TRP A 219 0.29 -20.75 17.28
C TRP A 219 0.50 -19.23 17.32
N VAL A 220 -0.52 -18.43 17.03
CA VAL A 220 -0.49 -16.97 17.13
C VAL A 220 -0.36 -16.52 18.59
N ASP A 221 -0.87 -17.31 19.55
CA ASP A 221 -0.76 -17.02 20.99
C ASP A 221 0.69 -17.09 21.49
N GLU A 222 1.54 -17.87 20.82
CA GLU A 222 2.96 -18.00 21.13
C GLU A 222 3.80 -16.83 20.59
N MET A 223 3.19 -15.94 19.80
CA MET A 223 3.90 -14.86 19.14
C MET A 223 4.06 -13.62 20.02
N THR A 224 5.16 -12.92 19.80
CA THR A 224 5.39 -11.58 20.36
C THR A 224 4.41 -10.56 19.78
N PRO A 225 4.10 -9.45 20.50
CA PRO A 225 3.27 -8.37 19.97
C PRO A 225 3.72 -7.85 18.60
N GLU A 226 5.03 -7.71 18.39
CA GLU A 226 5.65 -7.24 17.16
C GLU A 226 5.36 -8.18 15.98
N GLN A 227 5.50 -9.48 16.21
CA GLN A 227 5.20 -10.51 15.21
C GLN A 227 3.72 -10.50 14.82
N ARG A 228 2.81 -10.36 15.78
CA ARG A 228 1.37 -10.30 15.50
C ARG A 228 0.98 -9.08 14.66
N VAL A 229 1.58 -7.92 14.96
CA VAL A 229 1.35 -6.70 14.16
C VAL A 229 1.88 -6.88 12.73
N ILE A 230 3.11 -7.39 12.57
CA ILE A 230 3.72 -7.59 11.25
C ILE A 230 3.02 -8.69 10.44
N LEU A 231 2.49 -9.74 11.07
CA LEU A 231 1.63 -10.71 10.37
C LEU A 231 0.26 -10.15 10.04
N GLY A 232 -0.15 -9.06 10.70
CA GLY A 232 -1.46 -8.45 10.56
C GLY A 232 -2.56 -9.42 10.96
N VAL A 233 -2.51 -9.90 12.20
CA VAL A 233 -3.53 -10.76 12.82
C VAL A 233 -4.82 -9.96 13.05
N ASP A 234 -4.77 -8.91 13.87
CA ASP A 234 -5.97 -8.13 14.25
C ASP A 234 -6.15 -6.85 13.42
N ARG A 235 -5.09 -6.41 12.72
CA ARG A 235 -5.02 -5.22 11.85
C ARG A 235 -5.89 -4.05 12.35
N PRO A 236 -5.70 -3.45 13.54
CA PRO A 236 -6.47 -2.26 13.93
C PRO A 236 -6.25 -1.08 12.95
N ASN A 237 -7.18 -0.11 12.92
CA ASN A 237 -7.01 1.17 12.22
C ASN A 237 -7.34 2.35 13.16
N PRO A 238 -6.41 3.29 13.43
CA PRO A 238 -5.04 3.33 12.94
C PRO A 238 -4.20 2.16 13.45
N ALA A 239 -3.33 1.64 12.59
CA ALA A 239 -2.48 0.50 12.94
C ALA A 239 -1.29 0.94 13.82
N PRO A 240 -0.90 0.11 14.81
CA PRO A 240 0.33 0.30 15.56
C PRO A 240 1.53 0.41 14.63
N ILE A 241 2.52 1.16 15.08
CA ILE A 241 3.81 1.29 14.41
C ILE A 241 4.75 0.30 15.06
N VAL A 242 5.49 -0.46 14.25
CA VAL A 242 6.57 -1.32 14.73
C VAL A 242 7.88 -0.62 14.44
N TYR A 243 8.62 -0.29 15.48
CA TYR A 243 9.90 0.38 15.41
C TYR A 243 11.05 -0.62 15.57
N SER A 244 12.22 -0.25 15.08
CA SER A 244 13.48 -0.90 15.43
C SER A 244 14.54 0.13 15.75
N ASP A 245 15.68 -0.33 16.27
CA ASP A 245 16.97 0.38 16.39
C ASP A 245 18.14 -0.44 15.87
N GLY A 246 17.84 -1.43 15.02
CA GLY A 246 18.79 -2.42 14.52
C GLY A 246 19.19 -3.48 15.56
N LYS A 247 18.86 -3.30 16.84
CA LYS A 247 19.16 -4.25 17.94
C LYS A 247 17.92 -4.87 18.56
N ARG A 248 16.83 -4.12 18.66
CA ARG A 248 15.52 -4.57 19.13
C ARG A 248 14.41 -4.09 18.22
N THR A 249 13.24 -4.71 18.38
CA THR A 249 12.00 -4.36 17.70
C THR A 249 10.93 -4.18 18.78
N TRP A 250 10.08 -3.17 18.66
CA TRP A 250 8.99 -2.94 19.61
C TRP A 250 7.76 -2.31 18.95
N VAL A 251 6.59 -2.52 19.54
CA VAL A 251 5.36 -1.82 19.15
C VAL A 251 5.30 -0.44 19.82
N GLY A 252 5.01 0.59 19.03
CA GLY A 252 4.85 1.98 19.47
C GLY A 252 3.63 2.22 20.36
N GLY A 253 3.70 3.31 21.16
CA GLY A 253 2.61 3.73 22.03
C GLY A 253 1.45 4.42 21.31
N GLU A 254 1.74 5.23 20.28
CA GLU A 254 0.73 5.89 19.46
C GLU A 254 0.63 5.22 18.07
N PRO A 255 -0.56 4.80 17.63
CA PRO A 255 -0.77 4.31 16.28
C PRO A 255 -0.77 5.46 15.27
N GLY A 256 -0.36 5.19 14.04
CA GLY A 256 -0.24 6.23 13.02
C GLY A 256 0.78 5.86 11.95
N THR A 257 1.27 6.85 11.22
CA THR A 257 2.27 6.68 10.16
C THR A 257 3.65 7.11 10.68
N TYR A 258 4.64 6.23 10.55
CA TYR A 258 6.04 6.56 10.77
C TYR A 258 6.80 6.37 9.48
N HIS A 259 7.31 7.48 8.93
CA HIS A 259 8.12 7.45 7.73
C HIS A 259 9.22 8.52 7.79
N PRO A 260 10.42 8.16 8.26
CA PRO A 260 11.51 9.12 8.42
C PRO A 260 11.99 9.65 7.07
N THR A 261 12.50 10.88 7.07
CA THR A 261 13.00 11.60 5.88
C THR A 261 14.49 11.89 6.00
N THR A 262 15.18 11.90 4.86
CA THR A 262 16.57 12.37 4.76
C THR A 262 16.72 13.88 4.53
N MET A 263 15.63 14.62 4.30
CA MET A 263 15.68 16.07 4.04
C MET A 263 15.99 16.89 5.30
N ILE A 264 15.48 16.44 6.45
CA ILE A 264 15.88 16.95 7.75
C ILE A 264 16.92 15.95 8.26
N ARG A 265 18.14 16.43 8.53
CA ARG A 265 19.14 15.62 9.24
C ARG A 265 18.65 15.43 10.67
N ASP A 266 17.84 14.41 10.85
CA ASP A 266 17.47 13.91 12.15
C ASP A 266 18.54 12.88 12.56
N PRO A 267 19.44 13.20 13.50
CA PRO A 267 20.46 12.26 13.95
C PRO A 267 19.86 11.02 14.63
N GLU A 268 18.58 11.06 15.00
CA GLU A 268 17.84 9.93 15.54
C GLU A 268 17.12 9.12 14.44
N CYS A 269 17.07 9.60 13.19
CA CYS A 269 16.52 8.81 12.09
C CYS A 269 17.56 7.76 11.66
N GLN A 270 17.19 6.49 11.82
CA GLN A 270 18.09 5.33 11.65
C GLN A 270 18.37 4.99 10.18
N ILE A 271 18.21 5.96 9.27
CA ILE A 271 18.48 5.76 7.86
C ILE A 271 19.99 5.86 7.64
N ASP A 272 20.64 4.75 7.27
CA ASP A 272 22.00 4.79 6.77
C ASP A 272 22.01 5.43 5.36
N GLU A 273 22.69 6.57 5.21
CA GLU A 273 22.74 7.33 3.95
C GLU A 273 23.29 6.51 2.78
N LYS A 274 24.24 5.58 3.03
CA LYS A 274 24.83 4.74 1.97
C LYS A 274 23.86 3.65 1.56
N GLU A 275 23.16 3.03 2.51
CA GLU A 275 22.10 2.06 2.20
C GLU A 275 20.96 2.72 1.42
N PHE A 276 20.55 3.92 1.83
CA PHE A 276 19.50 4.68 1.14
C PHE A 276 19.91 5.02 -0.30
N TYR A 277 21.13 5.53 -0.50
CA TYR A 277 21.68 5.78 -1.83
C TYR A 277 21.77 4.51 -2.67
N PHE A 278 22.24 3.40 -2.09
CA PHE A 278 22.34 2.12 -2.78
C PHE A 278 20.98 1.57 -3.19
N TRP A 279 19.99 1.64 -2.28
CA TRP A 279 18.61 1.21 -2.51
C TRP A 279 17.97 1.98 -3.66
N ASP A 280 18.05 3.31 -3.65
CA ASP A 280 17.52 4.16 -4.72
C ASP A 280 18.18 3.85 -6.07
N LEU A 281 19.49 3.61 -6.11
CA LEU A 281 20.15 3.29 -7.38
C LEU A 281 19.80 1.89 -7.90
N ASN A 282 19.71 0.91 -7.02
CA ASN A 282 19.71 -0.49 -7.44
C ASN A 282 18.33 -1.15 -7.36
N GLY A 283 17.45 -0.72 -6.47
CA GLY A 283 16.16 -1.37 -6.19
C GLY A 283 16.26 -2.59 -5.27
N TYR A 284 17.46 -2.86 -4.73
CA TYR A 284 17.71 -3.90 -3.75
C TYR A 284 18.76 -3.44 -2.73
N LEU A 285 18.83 -4.13 -1.60
CA LEU A 285 19.81 -3.92 -0.54
C LEU A 285 20.22 -5.28 0.04
N LEU A 286 21.53 -5.50 0.19
CA LEU A 286 22.08 -6.71 0.78
C LEU A 286 22.58 -6.40 2.19
N VAL A 287 22.02 -7.08 3.18
CA VAL A 287 22.40 -6.94 4.59
C VAL A 287 23.15 -8.20 5.00
N ARG A 288 24.40 -8.00 5.43
CA ARG A 288 25.33 -9.10 5.69
C ARG A 288 25.22 -9.62 7.13
N ASN A 289 25.42 -10.92 7.31
CA ASN A 289 25.64 -11.55 8.62
C ASN A 289 24.52 -11.23 9.64
N VAL A 290 23.27 -11.39 9.24
CA VAL A 290 22.11 -11.14 10.10
C VAL A 290 21.80 -12.36 10.98
N MET A 291 22.03 -13.57 10.47
CA MET A 291 21.82 -14.81 11.23
C MET A 291 23.12 -15.28 11.88
N ASP A 292 23.05 -15.60 13.17
CA ASP A 292 24.12 -16.32 13.86
C ASP A 292 24.16 -17.80 13.45
N GLU A 293 25.30 -18.47 13.72
CA GLU A 293 25.54 -19.86 13.31
C GLU A 293 24.51 -20.85 13.88
N ALA A 294 24.08 -20.64 15.13
CA ALA A 294 23.12 -21.53 15.79
C ALA A 294 21.72 -21.40 15.17
N TRP A 295 21.31 -20.17 14.87
CA TRP A 295 20.06 -19.88 14.19
C TRP A 295 20.05 -20.44 12.76
N LEU A 296 21.15 -20.26 12.03
CA LEU A 296 21.32 -20.81 10.68
C LEU A 296 21.25 -22.34 10.68
N ALA A 297 21.89 -22.99 11.65
CA ALA A 297 21.84 -24.43 11.82
C ALA A 297 20.41 -24.91 12.10
N ALA A 298 19.72 -24.26 13.06
CA ALA A 298 18.34 -24.58 13.40
C ALA A 298 17.37 -24.41 12.21
N ALA A 299 17.54 -23.37 11.39
CA ALA A 299 16.73 -23.14 10.20
C ALA A 299 16.95 -24.23 9.12
N ASN A 300 18.20 -24.66 8.93
CA ASN A 300 18.50 -25.76 8.00
C ASN A 300 17.97 -27.11 8.53
N GLU A 301 18.16 -27.39 9.81
CA GLU A 301 17.64 -28.59 10.48
C GLU A 301 16.11 -28.65 10.41
N ALA A 302 15.41 -27.53 10.57
CA ALA A 302 13.96 -27.47 10.41
C ALA A 302 13.49 -27.86 8.99
N ILE A 303 14.23 -27.45 7.95
CA ILE A 303 13.92 -27.88 6.56
C ILE A 303 14.16 -29.38 6.40
N ASP A 304 15.23 -29.91 6.98
CA ASP A 304 15.58 -31.34 6.90
C ASP A 304 14.58 -32.22 7.67
N ALA A 305 14.19 -31.79 8.87
CA ALA A 305 13.24 -32.50 9.73
C ALA A 305 11.81 -32.50 9.18
N CYS A 306 11.44 -31.49 8.39
CA CYS A 306 10.14 -31.35 7.74
C CYS A 306 10.20 -31.65 6.23
N ALA A 307 11.14 -32.51 5.80
CA ALA A 307 11.34 -32.81 4.37
C ALA A 307 10.12 -33.48 3.71
N ASP A 308 9.29 -34.17 4.50
CA ASP A 308 8.02 -34.78 4.07
C ASP A 308 6.94 -33.76 3.69
N LEU A 309 7.05 -32.53 4.18
CA LEU A 309 6.15 -31.42 3.85
C LEU A 309 6.62 -30.59 2.63
N ILE A 310 7.79 -30.92 2.05
CA ILE A 310 8.32 -30.21 0.90
C ILE A 310 7.54 -30.61 -0.36
N VAL A 311 7.02 -29.59 -1.05
CA VAL A 311 6.23 -29.78 -2.28
C VAL A 311 7.04 -29.31 -3.49
N LYS A 312 6.99 -30.11 -4.56
CA LYS A 312 7.56 -29.74 -5.86
C LYS A 312 6.58 -28.84 -6.61
N GLY A 313 7.06 -27.68 -7.05
CA GLY A 313 6.28 -26.70 -7.79
C GLY A 313 6.18 -27.00 -9.29
N GLY A 314 5.79 -25.98 -10.05
CA GLY A 314 5.74 -26.00 -11.52
C GLY A 314 6.91 -25.27 -12.17
N ASP A 315 6.86 -25.15 -13.51
CA ASP A 315 7.82 -24.35 -14.25
C ASP A 315 7.66 -22.84 -13.93
N ILE A 316 8.75 -22.22 -13.50
CA ILE A 316 8.83 -20.78 -13.19
C ILE A 316 9.78 -20.03 -14.13
N SER A 317 10.27 -20.67 -15.18
CA SER A 317 11.16 -20.05 -16.17
C SER A 317 10.46 -19.03 -17.07
N HIS A 318 9.12 -18.99 -17.03
CA HIS A 318 8.27 -18.22 -17.94
C HIS A 318 8.59 -18.50 -19.42
N GLY A 319 8.93 -19.75 -19.76
CA GLY A 319 9.30 -20.15 -21.12
C GLY A 319 10.70 -19.73 -21.56
N THR A 320 11.50 -19.13 -20.67
CA THR A 320 12.86 -18.69 -20.99
C THR A 320 13.82 -19.88 -21.05
N LYS A 321 14.30 -20.22 -22.25
CA LYS A 321 15.16 -21.40 -22.47
C LYS A 321 16.44 -21.39 -21.62
N ARG A 322 17.07 -20.22 -21.45
CA ARG A 322 18.29 -20.07 -20.63
C ARG A 322 18.04 -20.31 -19.14
N LEU A 323 16.77 -20.23 -18.71
CA LEU A 323 16.36 -20.47 -17.33
C LEU A 323 15.76 -21.87 -17.11
N ALA A 324 15.73 -22.71 -18.14
CA ALA A 324 15.12 -24.03 -18.06
C ALA A 324 15.86 -24.95 -17.07
N GLY A 325 15.10 -25.82 -16.42
CA GLY A 325 15.60 -26.78 -15.43
C GLY A 325 14.46 -27.57 -14.82
N THR A 326 14.75 -28.28 -13.74
CA THR A 326 13.71 -28.98 -12.96
C THR A 326 12.88 -27.99 -12.16
N ALA A 327 11.61 -28.31 -11.92
CA ALA A 327 10.75 -27.45 -11.12
C ALA A 327 11.29 -27.32 -9.68
N PRO A 328 11.27 -26.10 -9.09
CA PRO A 328 11.76 -25.86 -7.74
C PRO A 328 10.89 -26.53 -6.69
N SER A 329 11.49 -26.85 -5.56
CA SER A 329 10.78 -27.32 -4.37
C SER A 329 10.61 -26.19 -3.35
N SER A 330 9.55 -26.25 -2.55
CA SER A 330 9.31 -25.29 -1.48
C SER A 330 8.63 -25.90 -0.27
N LEU A 331 8.87 -25.28 0.89
CA LEU A 331 8.17 -25.54 2.14
C LEU A 331 7.37 -24.29 2.54
N SER A 332 6.06 -24.45 2.66
CA SER A 332 5.12 -23.41 3.10
C SER A 332 4.69 -23.64 4.56
N GLY A 333 3.85 -22.77 5.14
CA GLY A 333 3.37 -22.96 6.51
C GLY A 333 4.48 -22.87 7.56
N LEU A 334 5.53 -22.08 7.29
CA LEU A 334 6.75 -22.05 8.11
C LEU A 334 6.50 -21.71 9.59
N PHE A 335 5.47 -20.91 9.87
CA PHE A 335 5.11 -20.50 11.23
C PHE A 335 4.30 -21.56 11.99
N GLU A 336 3.84 -22.60 11.28
CA GLU A 336 2.97 -23.67 11.74
C GLU A 336 3.69 -25.01 11.89
N LEU A 337 4.97 -25.07 11.50
CA LEU A 337 5.75 -26.31 11.59
C LEU A 337 5.79 -26.86 13.02
N PRO A 338 5.81 -28.19 13.20
CA PRO A 338 5.86 -28.81 14.52
C PRO A 338 7.02 -28.27 15.35
N SER A 339 6.79 -28.04 16.64
CA SER A 339 7.86 -27.64 17.56
C SER A 339 9.01 -28.66 17.52
N PRO A 340 10.29 -28.24 17.44
CA PRO A 340 10.78 -26.85 17.53
C PRO A 340 10.95 -26.11 16.18
N HIS A 341 10.51 -26.70 15.07
CA HIS A 341 10.94 -26.33 13.72
C HIS A 341 10.34 -25.02 13.17
N ALA A 342 9.26 -24.49 13.76
CA ALA A 342 8.73 -23.16 13.38
C ALA A 342 9.55 -21.98 13.90
N GLU A 343 10.21 -22.15 15.06
CA GLU A 343 10.91 -21.08 15.77
C GLU A 343 11.96 -20.33 14.95
N PRO A 344 12.87 -20.99 14.20
CA PRO A 344 13.85 -20.27 13.39
C PRO A 344 13.21 -19.35 12.35
N PHE A 345 12.02 -19.68 11.82
CA PHE A 345 11.32 -18.84 10.84
C PHE A 345 10.52 -17.73 11.51
N ARG A 346 9.92 -17.98 12.69
CA ARG A 346 9.23 -16.95 13.48
C ARG A 346 10.18 -15.83 13.90
N ARG A 347 11.44 -16.15 14.22
CA ARG A 347 12.51 -15.16 14.51
C ARG A 347 12.77 -14.18 13.35
N MET A 348 12.42 -14.52 12.10
CA MET A 348 12.64 -13.65 10.93
C MET A 348 11.58 -12.53 10.82
N ILE A 349 10.36 -12.75 11.31
CA ILE A 349 9.19 -11.88 11.08
C ILE A 349 9.46 -10.44 11.52
N ALA A 350 9.96 -10.28 12.75
CA ALA A 350 10.16 -9.00 13.41
C ALA A 350 11.65 -8.73 13.71
N ASN A 351 12.56 -9.30 12.92
CA ASN A 351 13.99 -9.16 13.15
C ASN A 351 14.41 -7.67 13.09
N PRO A 352 15.18 -7.16 14.08
CA PRO A 352 15.55 -5.74 14.14
C PRO A 352 16.24 -5.21 12.88
N ALA A 353 17.21 -5.97 12.33
CA ALA A 353 17.94 -5.55 11.13
C ALA A 353 17.02 -5.42 9.90
N LEU A 354 15.92 -6.18 9.87
CA LEU A 354 14.92 -6.06 8.82
C LEU A 354 13.97 -4.88 9.06
N VAL A 355 13.40 -4.79 10.27
CA VAL A 355 12.38 -3.77 10.61
C VAL A 355 12.93 -2.35 10.48
N GLU A 356 14.16 -2.11 10.92
CA GLU A 356 14.86 -0.83 10.77
C GLU A 356 14.83 -0.32 9.32
N ARG A 357 15.01 -1.24 8.35
CA ARG A 357 15.02 -0.93 6.92
C ARG A 357 13.61 -0.79 6.35
N LEU A 358 12.70 -1.69 6.74
CA LEU A 358 11.31 -1.61 6.29
C LEU A 358 10.61 -0.31 6.75
N ASN A 359 11.02 0.26 7.89
CA ASN A 359 10.48 1.52 8.42
C ASN A 359 10.67 2.72 7.48
N TRP A 360 11.76 2.77 6.71
CA TRP A 360 12.00 3.86 5.77
C TRP A 360 11.73 3.47 4.30
N MET A 361 11.83 2.18 3.97
CA MET A 361 11.52 1.67 2.62
C MET A 361 10.02 1.73 2.29
N SER A 362 9.15 1.53 3.29
CA SER A 362 7.70 1.51 3.11
C SER A 362 7.05 2.67 3.87
N GLY A 363 6.42 3.59 3.15
CA GLY A 363 5.81 4.77 3.79
C GLY A 363 4.55 4.48 4.59
N SER A 364 3.74 3.51 4.12
CA SER A 364 2.46 3.19 4.73
C SER A 364 2.57 2.24 5.94
N GLY A 365 3.76 1.74 6.27
CA GLY A 365 3.96 0.56 7.13
C GLY A 365 3.72 -0.75 6.38
N PHE A 366 4.06 -1.89 6.99
CA PHE A 366 4.17 -3.17 6.28
C PHE A 366 3.55 -4.34 7.05
N VAL A 367 3.10 -5.34 6.29
CA VAL A 367 2.60 -6.63 6.78
C VAL A 367 3.09 -7.76 5.89
N VAL A 368 3.30 -8.95 6.47
CA VAL A 368 3.62 -10.16 5.71
C VAL A 368 2.40 -10.60 4.92
N ASP A 369 2.57 -10.74 3.62
CA ASP A 369 1.62 -11.30 2.67
C ASP A 369 1.81 -12.81 2.53
N ALA A 370 3.06 -13.25 2.36
CA ALA A 370 3.41 -14.67 2.21
C ALA A 370 4.83 -14.94 2.71
N ALA A 371 5.07 -16.19 3.16
CA ALA A 371 6.40 -16.67 3.50
C ALA A 371 6.56 -18.14 3.05
N ARG A 372 7.71 -18.48 2.47
CA ARG A 372 8.06 -19.86 2.09
C ARG A 372 9.57 -20.08 2.08
N ALA A 373 10.02 -21.30 2.36
CA ALA A 373 11.39 -21.71 2.08
C ALA A 373 11.45 -22.29 0.68
N ILE A 374 12.50 -21.94 -0.07
CA ILE A 374 12.81 -22.51 -1.38
C ILE A 374 14.01 -23.45 -1.26
N ILE A 375 13.94 -24.59 -1.93
CA ILE A 375 14.97 -25.63 -1.94
C ILE A 375 15.28 -25.98 -3.39
N TYR A 376 16.42 -25.50 -3.91
CA TYR A 376 16.80 -25.70 -5.31
C TYR A 376 17.99 -26.65 -5.37
N GLU A 377 17.78 -27.83 -5.94
CA GLU A 377 18.85 -28.76 -6.23
C GLU A 377 19.59 -28.36 -7.50
N LYS A 378 20.75 -28.97 -7.75
CA LYS A 378 21.48 -28.73 -9.00
C LYS A 378 20.57 -29.00 -10.22
N GLY A 379 20.55 -28.07 -11.16
CA GLY A 379 19.71 -28.15 -12.34
C GLY A 379 18.26 -27.68 -12.14
N THR A 380 17.89 -27.20 -10.95
CA THR A 380 16.61 -26.49 -10.75
C THR A 380 16.55 -25.23 -11.62
N ALA A 381 15.41 -25.02 -12.25
CA ALA A 381 15.13 -23.90 -13.12
C ALA A 381 15.34 -22.54 -12.43
N GLY A 382 15.70 -21.55 -13.23
CA GLY A 382 15.68 -20.16 -12.82
C GLY A 382 14.25 -19.59 -12.80
N HIS A 383 14.10 -18.40 -12.23
CA HIS A 383 12.84 -17.65 -12.26
C HIS A 383 12.91 -16.63 -13.40
N GLY A 384 11.94 -16.71 -14.32
CA GLY A 384 11.79 -15.79 -15.44
C GLY A 384 11.82 -14.31 -15.02
N VAL A 385 12.31 -13.45 -15.91
CA VAL A 385 12.33 -12.01 -15.70
C VAL A 385 10.89 -11.49 -15.59
N HIS A 386 10.57 -10.85 -14.48
CA HIS A 386 9.22 -10.35 -14.19
C HIS A 386 9.25 -9.07 -13.34
N SER A 387 8.06 -8.57 -13.01
CA SER A 387 7.82 -7.29 -12.32
C SER A 387 8.28 -6.09 -13.15
N GLY A 388 8.22 -4.90 -12.56
CA GLY A 388 8.58 -3.63 -13.20
C GLY A 388 7.46 -2.59 -13.10
N PRO A 389 7.80 -1.30 -13.22
CA PRO A 389 6.85 -0.20 -13.12
C PRO A 389 6.03 0.01 -14.41
N TYR A 390 6.25 -0.79 -15.47
CA TYR A 390 5.53 -0.69 -16.75
C TYR A 390 4.85 -2.01 -17.14
N PRO A 391 3.53 -2.01 -17.47
CA PRO A 391 2.61 -0.89 -17.27
C PRO A 391 2.45 -0.55 -15.77
N GLY A 392 2.19 0.71 -15.47
CA GLY A 392 2.07 1.20 -14.09
C GLY A 392 0.92 0.55 -13.33
N SER A 393 1.15 0.19 -12.07
CA SER A 393 0.12 -0.26 -11.15
C SER A 393 0.34 0.34 -9.77
N ALA A 394 -0.72 0.35 -8.95
CA ALA A 394 -0.65 0.79 -7.57
C ALA A 394 0.33 -0.02 -6.70
N ARG A 395 0.74 -1.22 -7.12
CA ARG A 395 1.72 -2.07 -6.42
C ARG A 395 3.16 -1.94 -6.95
N SER A 396 3.32 -1.52 -8.21
CA SER A 396 4.61 -1.54 -8.93
C SER A 396 5.31 -0.19 -9.03
N ILE A 397 4.73 0.87 -8.46
CA ILE A 397 5.38 2.18 -8.46
C ILE A 397 6.28 2.33 -7.25
N TYR A 398 7.49 2.81 -7.54
CA TYR A 398 8.40 3.39 -6.58
C TYR A 398 8.29 4.91 -6.65
N ALA A 399 8.13 5.58 -5.51
CA ALA A 399 8.20 7.04 -5.43
C ALA A 399 9.28 7.46 -4.44
N MET A 400 10.03 8.50 -4.82
CA MET A 400 10.91 9.26 -3.94
C MET A 400 10.33 10.66 -3.81
N GLN A 401 10.01 11.09 -2.60
CA GLN A 401 9.40 12.39 -2.35
C GLN A 401 9.91 12.93 -1.02
N ASN A 402 10.47 14.14 -1.00
CA ASN A 402 11.01 14.79 0.20
C ASN A 402 11.87 13.87 1.08
N GLY A 403 12.85 13.20 0.48
CA GLY A 403 13.79 12.32 1.19
C GLY A 403 13.15 11.05 1.77
N ARG A 404 11.94 10.70 1.32
CA ARG A 404 11.18 9.51 1.71
C ARG A 404 10.96 8.58 0.52
N THR A 405 11.10 7.27 0.75
CA THR A 405 10.83 6.25 -0.27
C THR A 405 9.51 5.53 -0.03
N TYR A 406 8.74 5.33 -1.08
CA TYR A 406 7.47 4.63 -1.03
C TYR A 406 7.54 3.39 -1.91
N CYS A 407 7.56 2.22 -1.26
CA CYS A 407 7.50 0.92 -1.90
C CYS A 407 6.41 0.07 -1.24
N GLU A 408 5.40 -0.29 -2.03
CA GLU A 408 4.21 -1.00 -1.51
C GLU A 408 4.39 -2.52 -1.47
N THR A 409 5.39 -3.05 -2.16
CA THR A 409 5.69 -4.48 -2.19
C THR A 409 7.19 -4.70 -2.08
N ILE A 410 7.61 -5.37 -1.02
CA ILE A 410 9.02 -5.62 -0.71
C ILE A 410 9.19 -7.13 -0.49
N ASN A 411 10.12 -7.73 -1.21
CA ASN A 411 10.50 -9.12 -0.98
C ASN A 411 11.80 -9.16 -0.19
N VAL A 412 11.90 -10.12 0.73
CA VAL A 412 13.08 -10.36 1.56
C VAL A 412 13.45 -11.82 1.41
N ALA A 413 14.66 -12.10 0.94
CA ALA A 413 15.19 -13.45 0.88
C ALA A 413 16.31 -13.63 1.91
N TRP A 414 16.02 -14.43 2.94
CA TRP A 414 16.97 -14.88 3.95
C TRP A 414 17.76 -16.06 3.39
N GLN A 415 19.08 -15.91 3.28
CA GLN A 415 19.90 -16.90 2.61
C GLN A 415 20.45 -17.92 3.63
N LEU A 416 20.14 -19.21 3.44
CA LEU A 416 20.51 -20.27 4.39
C LEU A 416 21.76 -21.08 3.98
N ARG A 417 22.29 -20.82 2.77
CA ARG A 417 23.49 -21.46 2.19
C ARG A 417 24.25 -20.43 1.36
N ASP A 418 25.56 -20.60 1.20
CA ASP A 418 26.35 -19.72 0.33
C ASP A 418 25.84 -19.73 -1.12
N VAL A 419 25.94 -18.58 -1.78
CA VAL A 419 25.66 -18.34 -3.20
C VAL A 419 26.83 -17.57 -3.77
N GLY A 420 27.70 -18.25 -4.52
CA GLY A 420 28.79 -17.64 -5.27
C GLY A 420 28.39 -17.23 -6.69
N ALA A 421 29.27 -16.50 -7.37
CA ALA A 421 29.04 -15.92 -8.70
C ALA A 421 28.54 -16.90 -9.78
N GLY A 422 28.89 -18.18 -9.69
CA GLY A 422 28.53 -19.21 -10.68
C GLY A 422 27.37 -20.12 -10.28
N ASP A 423 26.84 -19.98 -9.07
CA ASP A 423 25.92 -20.96 -8.51
C ASP A 423 24.47 -20.79 -9.02
N GLY A 424 24.14 -19.61 -9.54
CA GLY A 424 22.79 -19.21 -9.91
C GLY A 424 22.10 -18.40 -8.81
N GLY A 425 20.78 -18.35 -8.79
CA GLY A 425 20.03 -17.58 -7.78
C GLY A 425 19.72 -16.14 -8.19
N PHE A 426 19.37 -15.30 -7.20
CA PHE A 426 18.74 -14.00 -7.43
C PHE A 426 19.58 -13.05 -8.28
N PHE A 427 18.92 -12.35 -9.20
CA PHE A 427 19.45 -11.17 -9.85
C PHE A 427 18.37 -10.09 -9.95
N GLY A 428 18.80 -8.83 -9.92
CA GLY A 428 17.95 -7.67 -10.20
C GLY A 428 18.49 -6.86 -11.37
N ILE A 429 17.62 -6.14 -12.08
CA ILE A 429 18.04 -5.12 -13.04
C ILE A 429 18.18 -3.80 -12.27
N ALA A 430 19.41 -3.31 -12.14
CA ALA A 430 19.66 -2.08 -11.38
C ALA A 430 18.93 -0.87 -12.00
N GLY A 431 18.29 -0.05 -11.16
CA GLY A 431 17.55 1.14 -11.59
C GLY A 431 16.23 0.88 -12.33
N SER A 432 15.86 -0.39 -12.56
CA SER A 432 14.72 -0.75 -13.39
C SER A 432 13.37 -0.28 -12.83
N HIS A 433 13.29 -0.04 -11.52
CA HIS A 433 12.09 0.44 -10.84
C HIS A 433 11.73 1.89 -11.18
N LYS A 434 12.57 2.57 -11.96
CA LYS A 434 12.36 3.93 -12.49
C LYS A 434 12.18 3.95 -14.01
N THR A 435 12.11 2.80 -14.68
CA THR A 435 11.93 2.75 -16.14
C THR A 435 10.50 3.14 -16.52
N ASN A 436 10.34 3.76 -17.69
CA ASN A 436 9.02 4.05 -18.29
C ASN A 436 8.79 3.20 -19.55
N HIS A 437 9.53 2.11 -19.70
CA HIS A 437 9.51 1.26 -20.89
C HIS A 437 9.23 -0.20 -20.53
N PRO A 438 8.52 -0.95 -21.40
CA PRO A 438 8.42 -2.39 -21.24
C PRO A 438 9.80 -3.04 -21.32
N VAL A 439 9.98 -4.16 -20.61
CA VAL A 439 11.21 -4.95 -20.70
C VAL A 439 11.37 -5.46 -22.13
N PRO A 440 12.45 -5.11 -22.85
CA PRO A 440 12.70 -5.62 -24.20
C PRO A 440 12.82 -7.15 -24.20
N GLU A 441 12.35 -7.80 -25.26
CA GLU A 441 12.30 -9.27 -25.32
C GLU A 441 13.67 -9.93 -25.12
N GLY A 442 14.73 -9.41 -25.76
CA GLY A 442 16.09 -9.96 -25.58
C GLY A 442 16.61 -9.85 -24.14
N VAL A 443 16.18 -8.84 -23.38
CA VAL A 443 16.49 -8.71 -21.96
C VAL A 443 15.63 -9.67 -21.14
N ARG A 444 14.33 -9.78 -21.46
CA ARG A 444 13.39 -10.68 -20.78
C ARG A 444 13.79 -12.16 -20.94
N SER A 445 14.22 -12.55 -22.13
CA SER A 445 14.66 -13.90 -22.49
C SER A 445 16.10 -14.21 -22.07
N LEU A 446 16.84 -13.20 -21.57
CA LEU A 446 18.27 -13.28 -21.23
C LEU A 446 19.18 -13.63 -22.42
N GLU A 447 18.73 -13.40 -23.65
CA GLU A 447 19.57 -13.57 -24.85
C GLU A 447 20.49 -12.36 -25.08
N ASP A 448 20.11 -11.19 -24.57
CA ASP A 448 20.85 -9.93 -24.67
C ASP A 448 20.72 -9.10 -23.38
N GLU A 449 21.47 -9.50 -22.36
CA GLU A 449 21.42 -8.92 -21.01
C GLU A 449 21.95 -7.47 -20.91
N ARG A 450 22.72 -7.00 -21.91
CA ARG A 450 23.33 -5.66 -21.99
C ARG A 450 24.12 -5.21 -20.74
N GLY A 451 24.50 -6.13 -19.85
CA GLY A 451 25.20 -5.83 -18.60
C GLY A 451 24.34 -5.14 -17.52
N LEU A 452 23.01 -5.12 -17.68
CA LEU A 452 22.10 -4.46 -16.74
C LEU A 452 21.71 -5.35 -15.55
N LEU A 453 21.83 -6.67 -15.71
CA LEU A 453 21.54 -7.64 -14.68
C LEU A 453 22.67 -7.69 -13.65
N ARG A 454 22.29 -7.67 -12.37
CA ARG A 454 23.19 -7.77 -11.22
C ARG A 454 22.82 -9.02 -10.44
N HIS A 455 23.61 -10.07 -10.62
CA HIS A 455 23.61 -11.22 -9.73
C HIS A 455 24.14 -10.82 -8.35
N VAL A 456 23.52 -11.34 -7.29
CA VAL A 456 23.85 -10.98 -5.91
C VAL A 456 24.45 -12.19 -5.19
N GLU A 457 25.76 -12.14 -4.97
CA GLU A 457 26.48 -13.14 -4.18
C GLU A 457 26.21 -12.97 -2.68
N MET A 458 25.85 -14.06 -2.01
CA MET A 458 25.41 -14.06 -0.62
C MET A 458 26.13 -15.15 0.16
N LYS A 459 26.41 -14.87 1.43
CA LYS A 459 26.83 -15.87 2.41
C LYS A 459 25.62 -16.37 3.18
N ALA A 460 25.71 -17.60 3.68
CA ALA A 460 24.71 -18.11 4.59
C ALA A 460 24.58 -17.16 5.80
N GLY A 461 23.35 -16.77 6.13
CA GLY A 461 23.03 -15.77 7.16
C GLY A 461 22.89 -14.33 6.66
N ASP A 462 23.14 -14.06 5.38
CA ASP A 462 22.78 -12.78 4.75
C ASP A 462 21.27 -12.72 4.44
N LEU A 463 20.74 -11.50 4.25
CA LEU A 463 19.44 -11.29 3.62
C LEU A 463 19.53 -10.25 2.50
N VAL A 464 18.77 -10.46 1.43
CA VAL A 464 18.56 -9.47 0.37
C VAL A 464 17.12 -8.96 0.42
N ILE A 465 16.98 -7.64 0.49
CA ILE A 465 15.72 -6.92 0.41
C ILE A 465 15.61 -6.33 -0.99
N PHE A 466 14.47 -6.47 -1.67
CA PHE A 466 14.29 -5.94 -3.02
C PHE A 466 12.84 -5.54 -3.28
N MET A 467 12.63 -4.59 -4.21
CA MET A 467 11.29 -4.09 -4.53
C MET A 467 10.51 -5.15 -5.33
N GLY A 468 9.57 -5.84 -4.68
CA GLY A 468 8.93 -7.05 -5.21
C GLY A 468 8.14 -6.83 -6.51
N SER A 469 7.46 -5.70 -6.66
CA SER A 469 6.71 -5.39 -7.90
C SER A 469 7.30 -4.25 -8.71
N ALA A 470 8.08 -3.36 -8.09
CA ALA A 470 8.66 -2.22 -8.81
C ALA A 470 9.97 -2.58 -9.52
N GLN A 471 10.83 -3.42 -8.93
CA GLN A 471 12.08 -3.81 -9.58
C GLN A 471 11.85 -5.00 -10.50
N ILE A 472 12.46 -4.96 -11.69
CA ILE A 472 12.53 -6.07 -12.62
C ILE A 472 13.63 -7.00 -12.12
N HIS A 473 13.29 -8.26 -11.90
CA HIS A 473 14.20 -9.22 -11.28
C HIS A 473 13.88 -10.65 -11.73
N GLY A 474 14.72 -11.59 -11.32
CA GLY A 474 14.57 -13.01 -11.59
C GLY A 474 15.57 -13.85 -10.80
N ALA A 475 15.78 -15.09 -11.23
CA ALA A 475 16.83 -15.93 -10.68
C ALA A 475 17.44 -16.81 -11.77
N TYR A 476 18.77 -16.95 -11.77
CA TYR A 476 19.47 -17.89 -12.63
C TYR A 476 19.26 -19.34 -12.14
N PRO A 477 19.30 -20.35 -13.04
CA PRO A 477 19.17 -21.75 -12.67
C PRO A 477 20.28 -22.18 -11.72
N TRP A 478 19.96 -23.05 -10.77
CA TRP A 478 20.92 -23.47 -9.77
C TRP A 478 21.93 -24.48 -10.33
N GLN A 479 23.22 -24.24 -10.12
CA GLN A 479 24.32 -25.04 -10.68
C GLN A 479 25.18 -25.74 -9.62
N ASN A 480 25.12 -25.30 -8.36
CA ASN A 480 25.95 -25.87 -7.30
C ASN A 480 25.42 -27.24 -6.85
N GLU A 481 26.34 -28.13 -6.47
CA GLU A 481 26.01 -29.45 -5.89
C GLU A 481 25.32 -29.33 -4.52
N ILE A 482 25.68 -28.32 -3.74
CA ILE A 482 25.00 -28.03 -2.47
C ILE A 482 23.66 -27.37 -2.81
N PRO A 483 22.51 -27.92 -2.38
CA PRO A 483 21.22 -27.33 -2.66
C PRO A 483 21.11 -25.91 -2.11
N ARG A 484 20.58 -24.99 -2.91
CA ARG A 484 20.21 -23.65 -2.43
C ARG A 484 19.08 -23.78 -1.43
N ARG A 485 19.21 -23.11 -0.29
CA ARG A 485 18.11 -22.88 0.64
C ARG A 485 18.00 -21.39 0.94
N ALA A 486 16.80 -20.86 0.81
CA ALA A 486 16.50 -19.49 1.21
C ALA A 486 15.05 -19.39 1.68
N VAL A 487 14.75 -18.46 2.58
CA VAL A 487 13.40 -18.17 3.04
C VAL A 487 12.96 -16.84 2.46
N ILE A 488 11.89 -16.85 1.65
CA ILE A 488 11.35 -15.67 0.98
C ILE A 488 10.13 -15.20 1.74
N PHE A 489 10.17 -13.96 2.21
CA PHE A 489 9.06 -13.22 2.76
C PHE A 489 8.62 -12.17 1.75
N ASN A 490 7.32 -12.06 1.53
CA ASN A 490 6.72 -10.98 0.79
C ASN A 490 6.05 -10.05 1.81
N TYR A 491 6.45 -8.78 1.80
CA TYR A 491 5.83 -7.71 2.56
C TYR A 491 5.02 -6.84 1.63
N VAL A 492 3.82 -6.47 2.06
CA VAL A 492 2.99 -5.49 1.39
C VAL A 492 2.69 -4.35 2.34
N SER A 493 2.38 -3.19 1.79
CA SER A 493 1.84 -2.08 2.57
C SER A 493 0.63 -2.52 3.38
N ARG A 494 0.60 -2.15 4.67
CA ARG A 494 -0.48 -2.54 5.59
C ARG A 494 -1.84 -1.93 5.22
N ASN A 495 -1.83 -0.92 4.35
CA ASN A 495 -3.02 -0.25 3.86
C ASN A 495 -3.64 -0.94 2.64
N LEU A 496 -2.98 -1.97 2.08
CA LEU A 496 -3.53 -2.77 0.99
C LEU A 496 -4.29 -3.97 1.53
N GLU A 497 -5.35 -4.34 0.83
CA GLU A 497 -6.02 -5.61 1.06
C GLU A 497 -5.04 -6.76 0.85
N LYS A 498 -5.11 -7.73 1.77
CA LYS A 498 -4.43 -9.00 1.55
C LYS A 498 -5.21 -9.71 0.44
N PRO A 499 -4.54 -10.17 -0.64
CA PRO A 499 -5.19 -11.10 -1.54
C PRO A 499 -5.69 -12.29 -0.73
N PRO A 500 -6.87 -12.85 -1.06
CA PRO A 500 -7.34 -14.06 -0.40
C PRO A 500 -6.26 -15.14 -0.51
N LYS A 501 -6.06 -15.91 0.56
CA LYS A 501 -5.11 -17.04 0.56
C LYS A 501 -5.43 -17.90 -0.67
N ARG A 502 -4.48 -18.03 -1.60
CA ARG A 502 -4.64 -18.94 -2.74
C ARG A 502 -4.74 -20.35 -2.16
N SER A 503 -5.91 -20.97 -2.32
CA SER A 503 -6.20 -22.36 -1.95
C SER A 503 -5.31 -23.33 -2.68
#